data_AF-A0A0C2D2W8-F1
#
_entry.id   AF-A0A0C2D2W8-F1
#
_cell.length_a   1.000
_cell.length_b   1.000
_cell.length_c   1.000
_cell.angle_alpha   90.00
_cell.angle_beta   90.00
_cell.angle_gamma   90.00
#
_symmetry.space_group_name_H-M   'P 1'
#
loop_
_entity.id
_entity.type
_entity.pdbx_description
1 polymer ?
#
loop_
_entity_poly.entity_id
_entity_poly.type
_entity_poly.pdbx_seq_one_letter_code
_entity_poly.pdbx_strand_id
1 'polypeptide(L)'
;MPAAPANKDDRLKFAVKIWTSPLTYYGLKNVSDFDNSLYTFANMANGKTLRFGCGYKADCDPNQNTVHISCIYNLMLGPIR
;
A
#
# COMPACT_ATOMS: atom_id res chain seq x y z
N MET A 1 -0.74 3.52 18.31
CA MET A 1 -0.22 2.84 17.11
C MET A 1 1.03 2.06 17.52
N PRO A 2 1.22 0.81 17.09
CA PRO A 2 2.43 0.04 17.39
C PRO A 2 3.66 0.67 16.72
N ALA A 3 4.83 0.52 17.35
CA ALA A 3 6.10 1.07 16.86
C ALA A 3 6.50 0.45 15.51
N ALA A 4 7.11 1.25 14.64
CA ALA A 4 7.61 0.77 13.35
C ALA A 4 8.82 -0.17 13.56
N PRO A 5 8.88 -1.31 12.85
CA PRO A 5 9.97 -2.28 13.01
C PRO A 5 11.32 -1.76 12.49
N ALA A 6 12.44 -2.33 12.97
CA ALA A 6 13.79 -1.79 12.76
C ALA A 6 14.47 -2.22 11.45
N ASN A 7 14.22 -3.44 10.96
CA ASN A 7 14.84 -3.94 9.71
C ASN A 7 13.98 -3.65 8.47
N LYS A 8 14.60 -3.62 7.29
CA LYS A 8 13.94 -3.31 6.01
C LYS A 8 12.78 -4.27 5.70
N ASP A 9 12.97 -5.57 5.93
CA ASP A 9 12.00 -6.59 5.56
C ASP A 9 10.72 -6.50 6.41
N ASP A 10 10.86 -6.22 7.70
CA ASP A 10 9.74 -6.04 8.61
C ASP A 10 9.01 -4.72 8.35
N ARG A 11 9.74 -3.66 7.96
CA ARG A 11 9.12 -2.40 7.51
C ARG A 11 8.32 -2.62 6.23
N LEU A 12 8.83 -3.42 5.30
CA LEU A 12 8.14 -3.77 4.07
C LEU A 12 6.87 -4.59 4.37
N LYS A 13 6.98 -5.64 5.21
CA LYS A 13 5.83 -6.45 5.66
C LYS A 13 4.78 -5.59 6.37
N PHE A 14 5.23 -4.66 7.22
CA PHE A 14 4.35 -3.74 7.93
C PHE A 14 3.62 -2.79 6.97
N ALA A 15 4.32 -2.20 6.00
CA ALA A 15 3.70 -1.34 5.00
C ALA A 15 2.68 -2.09 4.13
N VAL A 16 3.03 -3.30 3.64
CA VAL A 16 2.10 -4.14 2.90
C VAL A 16 0.87 -4.47 3.75
N LYS A 17 1.06 -4.81 5.04
CA LYS A 17 -0.04 -5.05 5.97
C LYS A 17 -0.95 -3.85 6.12
N ILE A 18 -0.40 -2.64 6.25
CA ILE A 18 -1.18 -1.38 6.29
C ILE A 18 -1.95 -1.19 4.98
N TRP A 19 -1.31 -1.35 3.83
CA TRP A 19 -1.96 -1.16 2.54
C TRP A 19 -3.07 -2.17 2.28
N THR A 20 -2.97 -3.38 2.86
CA THR A 20 -4.05 -4.38 2.83
C THR A 20 -5.10 -4.19 3.92
N SER A 21 -4.85 -3.38 4.95
CA SER A 21 -5.77 -3.22 6.08
C SER A 21 -7.16 -2.67 5.72
N PRO A 22 -7.36 -1.83 4.68
CA PRO A 22 -8.69 -1.39 4.28
C PRO A 22 -9.60 -2.56 3.90
N LEU A 23 -9.05 -3.65 3.34
CA LEU A 23 -9.79 -4.88 3.08
C LEU A 23 -10.33 -5.49 4.39
N THR A 24 -9.48 -5.58 5.41
CA THR A 24 -9.83 -6.19 6.69
C THR A 24 -10.83 -5.33 7.47
N TYR A 25 -10.72 -4.01 7.37
CA TYR A 25 -11.55 -3.08 8.14
C TYR A 25 -12.91 -2.79 7.49
N TYR A 26 -12.94 -2.55 6.18
CA TYR A 26 -14.19 -2.20 5.47
C TYR A 26 -14.86 -3.39 4.79
N GLY A 27 -14.11 -4.46 4.50
CA GLY A 27 -14.57 -5.60 3.71
C GLY A 27 -14.77 -5.26 2.23
N LEU A 28 -14.69 -6.27 1.36
CA LEU A 28 -15.12 -6.15 -0.03
C LEU A 28 -16.62 -6.40 -0.10
N LYS A 29 -17.42 -5.36 -0.38
CA LYS A 29 -18.85 -5.53 -0.65
C LYS A 29 -19.12 -6.06 -2.07
N ASN A 30 -18.34 -5.60 -3.06
CA ASN A 30 -18.32 -6.08 -4.44
C ASN A 30 -16.90 -6.01 -4.99
N VAL A 31 -16.51 -6.99 -5.82
CA VAL A 31 -15.14 -7.14 -6.35
C VAL A 31 -14.81 -6.10 -7.44
N SER A 32 -15.84 -5.47 -8.02
CA SER A 32 -15.72 -4.52 -9.13
C SER A 32 -15.82 -3.04 -8.74
N ASP A 33 -16.53 -2.73 -7.65
CA ASP A 33 -16.81 -1.36 -7.22
C ASP A 33 -16.20 -1.10 -5.85
N PHE A 34 -15.12 -0.31 -5.83
CA PHE A 34 -14.44 0.07 -4.61
C PHE A 34 -14.48 1.60 -4.47
N ASP A 35 -14.74 2.09 -3.26
CA ASP A 35 -14.71 3.51 -2.93
C ASP A 35 -13.27 4.00 -2.69
N ASN A 36 -13.03 5.31 -2.63
CA ASN A 36 -11.71 5.91 -2.40
C ASN A 36 -10.99 5.36 -1.16
N SER A 37 -11.73 4.86 -0.17
CA SER A 37 -11.20 4.20 1.04
C SER A 37 -10.42 2.91 0.77
N LEU A 38 -10.65 2.25 -0.37
CA LEU A 38 -9.99 1.00 -0.79
C LEU A 38 -8.93 1.23 -1.87
N TYR A 39 -8.69 2.46 -2.32
CA TYR A 39 -7.83 2.79 -3.47
C TYR A 39 -6.42 2.17 -3.40
N THR A 40 -5.77 2.24 -2.24
CA THR A 40 -4.43 1.66 -2.04
C THR A 40 -4.44 0.14 -2.18
N PHE A 41 -5.48 -0.53 -1.66
CA PHE A 41 -5.64 -1.98 -1.80
C PHE A 41 -6.01 -2.38 -3.23
N ALA A 42 -6.90 -1.62 -3.88
CA ALA A 42 -7.38 -1.90 -5.22
C ALA A 42 -6.23 -1.87 -6.24
N ASN A 43 -5.34 -0.88 -6.19
CA ASN A 43 -4.16 -0.83 -7.06
C ASN A 43 -3.25 -2.06 -6.89
N MET A 44 -3.11 -2.59 -5.67
CA MET A 44 -2.33 -3.80 -5.42
C MET A 44 -3.01 -5.08 -5.95
N ALA A 45 -4.34 -5.17 -5.81
CA ALA A 45 -5.10 -6.39 -6.10
C ALA A 45 -5.71 -6.42 -7.52
N ASN A 46 -5.42 -5.43 -8.36
CA ASN A 46 -5.96 -5.35 -9.71
C ASN A 46 -5.43 -6.48 -10.61
N GLY A 47 -6.30 -7.42 -11.00
CA GLY A 47 -5.93 -8.57 -11.83
C GLY A 47 -5.38 -8.24 -13.21
N LYS A 48 -5.55 -7.00 -13.71
CA LYS A 48 -4.93 -6.53 -14.96
C LYS A 48 -3.51 -5.98 -14.76
N THR A 49 -3.12 -5.66 -13.53
CA THR A 49 -1.80 -5.11 -13.21
C THR A 49 -0.78 -6.25 -13.12
N LEU A 50 0.02 -6.39 -14.18
CA LEU A 50 1.00 -7.48 -14.30
C LEU A 50 2.43 -7.03 -14.00
N ARG A 51 2.65 -5.74 -13.79
CA ARG A 51 4.00 -5.18 -13.54
C ARG A 51 3.92 -4.12 -12.45
N PHE A 52 4.77 -4.26 -11.46
CA PHE A 52 4.94 -3.29 -10.40
C PHE A 52 6.41 -3.18 -10.01
N GLY A 53 6.80 -2.01 -9.51
CA GLY A 53 8.12 -1.76 -8.97
C GLY A 53 8.00 -0.95 -7.69
N CYS A 54 8.81 -1.29 -6.68
CA CYS A 54 8.78 -0.61 -5.39
C CYS A 54 10.14 -0.02 -5.04
N GLY A 55 10.13 1.17 -4.45
CA GLY A 55 11.29 1.85 -3.92
C GLY A 55 11.17 2.01 -2.40
N TYR A 56 12.32 1.94 -1.73
CA TYR A 56 12.44 2.14 -0.28
C TYR A 56 13.51 3.20 -0.03
N LYS A 57 13.19 4.20 0.79
CA LYS A 57 14.15 5.17 1.30
C LYS A 57 13.94 5.31 2.81
N ALA A 58 14.99 4.97 3.56
CA ALA A 58 15.08 5.31 4.98
C ALA A 58 15.59 6.74 5.15
N ASP A 59 15.44 7.28 6.36
CA ASP A 59 16.08 8.51 6.80
C ASP A 59 15.62 9.74 6.01
N CYS A 60 14.32 9.84 5.76
CA CYS A 60 13.74 10.94 4.99
C CYS A 60 13.53 12.22 5.81
N ASP A 61 13.74 12.16 7.13
CA ASP A 61 13.67 13.29 8.05
C ASP A 61 14.97 13.43 8.87
N PRO A 62 15.24 14.63 9.45
CA PRO A 62 16.45 14.87 10.25
C PRO A 62 16.60 13.92 11.45
N ASN A 63 15.48 13.39 11.95
CA ASN A 63 15.42 12.47 13.08
C ASN A 63 15.50 10.99 12.66
N GLN A 64 15.66 10.71 11.36
CA GLN A 64 15.75 9.36 10.78
C GLN A 64 14.62 8.39 11.15
N ASN A 65 13.46 8.93 11.56
CA ASN A 65 12.29 8.16 11.97
C ASN A 65 11.31 7.95 10.83
N THR A 66 11.43 8.73 9.76
CA THR A 66 10.52 8.65 8.63
C THR A 66 11.08 7.74 7.53
N VAL A 67 10.30 6.72 7.20
CA VAL A 67 10.60 5.75 6.14
C VAL A 67 9.57 5.92 5.03
N HIS A 68 10.05 6.15 3.81
CA HIS A 68 9.19 6.19 2.63
C HIS A 68 9.28 4.88 1.86
N ILE A 69 8.13 4.25 1.69
CA ILE A 69 7.95 3.06 0.87
C ILE A 69 6.90 3.40 -0.17
N SER A 70 7.24 3.26 -1.45
CA SER A 70 6.33 3.56 -2.55
C SER A 70 6.40 2.45 -3.58
N CYS A 71 5.26 2.11 -4.14
CA CYS A 71 5.13 1.16 -5.25
C CYS A 71 4.39 1.84 -6.40
N ILE A 72 4.88 1.58 -7.60
CA ILE A 72 4.31 2.08 -8.85
C ILE A 72 3.84 0.87 -9.64
N TYR A 73 2.65 0.99 -10.20
CA TYR A 73 1.98 -0.05 -10.97
C TYR A 73 1.87 0.40 -12.41
N ASN A 74 2.01 -0.53 -13.36
CA ASN A 74 1.88 -0.21 -14.79
C ASN A 74 0.43 0.16 -15.18
N LEU A 75 -0.54 -0.30 -14.38
CA LEU A 75 -1.95 -0.02 -14.55
C LEU A 75 -2.50 0.38 -13.17
N MET A 76 -3.01 1.60 -13.07
CA MET A 76 -3.68 2.10 -11.87
C MET A 76 -5.18 1.98 -12.07
N LEU A 77 -5.89 1.45 -11.07
CA LEU A 77 -7.34 1.54 -11.04
C LEU A 77 -7.70 3.00 -10.76
N GLY A 78 -8.21 3.70 -11.76
CA GLY A 78 -8.84 5.00 -11.55
C GLY A 78 -10.14 4.83 -10.74
N PRO A 79 -10.52 5.81 -9.91
CA PRO A 79 -11.85 5.81 -9.31
C PRO A 79 -12.91 5.78 -10.41
N ILE A 80 -13.94 4.94 -10.24
CA ILE A 80 -15.11 4.96 -11.12
C ILE A 80 -15.80 6.31 -10.91
N ARG A 81 -16.00 7.05 -11.99
CA ARG A 81 -16.62 8.38 -12.02
C ARG A 81 -18.14 8.25 -12.13
#